data_AF-A0A1C7ECR4-F1
#
_entry.id   AF-A0A1C7ECR4-F1
#
_cell.length_a   1.000
_cell.length_b   1.000
_cell.length_c   1.000
_cell.angle_alpha   90.00
_cell.angle_beta   90.00
_cell.angle_gamma   90.00
#
_symmetry.space_group_name_H-M   'P 1'
#
loop_
_entity.id
_entity.type
_entity.pdbx_description
1 polymer ?
#
loop_
_entity_poly.entity_id
_entity_poly.type
_entity_poly.pdbx_seq_one_letter_code
_entity_poly.pdbx_strand_id
1 'polypeptide(L)'
;MQIGVLKWLQFTKQKGVHFPMQFLEPKNKNAKSVDWEISEQVRVIVKQYAEYAERTESEAVDEFLLNILDDKKFIEWIANKRSNKRIVEKMGIKDRVG
;
A
#
# COMPACT_ATOMS: atom_id res chain seq x y z
N MET A 1 -24.40 -19.31 12.34
CA MET A 1 -23.29 -19.09 11.37
C MET A 1 -22.27 -18.02 11.79
N GLN A 2 -22.50 -17.22 12.84
CA GLN A 2 -21.58 -16.12 13.24
C GLN A 2 -20.45 -16.50 14.22
N ILE A 3 -20.56 -17.63 14.93
CA ILE A 3 -19.59 -18.04 15.96
C ILE A 3 -18.23 -18.42 15.35
N GLY A 4 -18.22 -18.95 14.12
CA GLY A 4 -16.99 -19.35 13.43
C GLY A 4 -16.09 -18.17 13.06
N VAL A 5 -16.67 -17.07 12.59
CA VAL A 5 -15.94 -15.86 12.16
C VAL A 5 -15.27 -15.17 13.35
N LEU A 6 -15.99 -15.04 14.48
CA LEU A 6 -15.46 -14.44 15.71
C LEU A 6 -14.32 -15.27 16.31
N LYS A 7 -14.44 -16.60 16.29
CA LYS A 7 -13.38 -17.51 16.76
C LYS A 7 -12.15 -17.48 15.85
N TRP A 8 -12.36 -17.32 14.54
CA TRP A 8 -11.28 -17.18 13.55
C TRP A 8 -10.56 -15.84 13.67
N LEU A 9 -11.29 -14.74 13.91
CA LEU A 9 -10.72 -13.42 14.17
C LEU A 9 -9.94 -13.35 15.51
N GLN A 10 -10.42 -14.03 16.55
CA GLN A 10 -9.66 -14.17 17.81
C GLN A 10 -8.39 -15.00 17.61
N PHE A 11 -8.43 -16.04 16.78
CA PHE A 11 -7.28 -16.86 16.45
C PHE A 11 -6.21 -16.09 15.67
N THR A 12 -6.59 -15.26 14.69
CA THR A 12 -5.65 -14.42 13.94
C THR A 12 -5.03 -13.31 14.80
N LYS A 13 -5.80 -12.74 15.73
CA LYS A 13 -5.31 -11.74 16.71
C LYS A 13 -4.28 -12.33 17.67
N GLN A 14 -4.44 -13.59 18.10
CA GLN A 14 -3.48 -14.27 18.99
C GLN A 14 -2.17 -14.68 18.29
N LYS A 15 -2.20 -14.91 16.97
CA LYS A 15 -1.02 -15.36 16.20
C LYS A 15 -0.27 -14.25 15.47
N GLY A 16 -0.66 -12.98 15.67
CA GLY A 16 -0.04 -11.86 14.94
C GLY A 16 -0.15 -12.03 13.42
N VAL A 17 -1.25 -12.65 12.94
CA VAL A 17 -1.45 -12.88 11.51
C VAL A 17 -1.83 -11.54 10.89
N HIS A 18 -0.83 -10.83 10.39
CA HIS A 18 -1.01 -9.72 9.48
C HIS A 18 -1.69 -10.28 8.23
N PHE A 19 -2.86 -9.76 7.85
CA PHE A 19 -3.33 -9.94 6.48
C PHE A 19 -2.39 -9.11 5.60
N PRO A 20 -1.55 -9.75 4.76
CA PRO A 20 -0.68 -8.98 3.90
C PRO A 20 -1.55 -8.18 2.92
N MET A 21 -1.20 -6.92 2.70
CA MET A 21 -1.79 -6.19 1.58
C MET A 21 -1.55 -6.98 0.30
N GLN A 22 -2.55 -7.00 -0.59
CA GLN A 22 -2.38 -7.58 -1.91
C GLN A 22 -1.65 -6.57 -2.79
N PHE A 23 -0.36 -6.81 -3.01
CA PHE A 23 0.47 -5.98 -3.88
C PHE A 23 0.23 -6.28 -5.36
N LEU A 24 0.58 -5.32 -6.20
CA LEU A 24 0.36 -5.41 -7.65
C LEU A 24 1.51 -6.12 -8.33
N GLU A 25 1.20 -7.08 -9.19
CA GLU A 25 2.18 -7.70 -10.07
C GLU A 25 2.46 -6.80 -11.30
N PRO A 26 3.71 -6.73 -11.79
CA PRO A 26 4.06 -5.93 -12.96
C PRO A 26 3.22 -6.30 -14.19
N LYS A 27 2.66 -5.31 -14.87
CA LYS A 27 2.00 -5.47 -16.17
C LYS A 27 2.74 -4.66 -17.21
N ASN A 28 3.14 -5.30 -18.31
CA ASN A 28 3.83 -4.64 -19.41
C ASN A 28 2.81 -3.82 -20.22
N LYS A 29 2.59 -2.58 -19.81
CA LYS A 29 1.71 -1.63 -20.49
C LYS A 29 2.53 -0.44 -20.96
N ASN A 30 2.24 0.05 -22.17
CA ASN A 30 2.75 1.34 -22.64
C ASN A 30 2.14 2.43 -21.76
N ALA A 31 2.94 2.94 -20.83
CA ALA A 31 2.50 3.95 -19.87
C ALA A 31 2.28 5.28 -20.60
N LYS A 32 1.04 5.81 -20.52
CA LYS A 32 0.73 7.20 -20.88
C LYS A 32 0.97 8.07 -19.64
N SER A 33 1.30 9.34 -19.83
CA SER A 33 1.25 10.33 -18.74
C SER A 33 -0.16 10.32 -18.14
N VAL A 34 -0.25 10.29 -16.81
CA VAL A 34 -1.53 10.21 -16.11
C VAL A 34 -1.69 11.42 -15.20
N ASP A 35 -2.77 12.17 -15.43
CA ASP A 35 -3.46 12.86 -14.36
C ASP A 35 -4.29 11.82 -13.60
N TRP A 36 -4.17 11.78 -12.28
CA TRP A 36 -4.81 10.74 -11.47
C TRP A 36 -6.32 10.97 -11.41
N GLU A 37 -7.08 10.18 -12.16
CA GLU A 37 -8.52 10.13 -12.04
C GLU A 37 -8.92 8.98 -11.11
N ILE A 38 -9.47 9.32 -9.95
CA ILE A 38 -9.92 8.36 -8.94
C ILE A 38 -11.45 8.25 -9.05
N SER A 39 -11.98 7.02 -9.06
CA SER A 39 -13.43 6.79 -9.15
C SER A 39 -14.18 7.37 -7.95
N GLU A 40 -15.45 7.70 -8.16
CA GLU A 40 -16.32 8.20 -7.09
C GLU A 40 -16.39 7.23 -5.89
N GLN A 41 -16.47 5.93 -6.18
CA GLN A 41 -16.45 4.90 -5.14
C GLN A 41 -15.21 4.99 -4.25
N VAL A 42 -14.02 5.16 -4.85
CA VAL A 42 -12.78 5.26 -4.07
C VAL A 42 -12.74 6.54 -3.26
N ARG A 43 -13.24 7.67 -3.79
CA ARG A 43 -13.36 8.92 -3.02
C ARG A 43 -14.24 8.74 -1.78
N VAL A 44 -15.38 8.06 -1.91
CA VAL A 44 -16.26 7.74 -0.78
C VAL A 44 -15.53 6.87 0.24
N ILE A 45 -14.79 5.85 -0.21
CA ILE A 45 -13.99 4.98 0.67
C ILE A 45 -12.96 5.80 1.45
N VAL A 46 -12.18 6.65 0.76
CA VAL A 46 -11.15 7.49 1.39
C VAL A 46 -11.77 8.42 2.43
N LYS A 47 -12.89 9.08 2.09
CA LYS A 47 -13.62 9.94 3.02
C LYS A 47 -14.02 9.21 4.30
N GLN A 48 -14.66 8.04 4.17
CA GLN A 48 -15.09 7.26 5.34
C GLN A 48 -13.92 6.71 6.15
N TYR A 49 -12.83 6.34 5.48
CA TYR A 49 -11.63 5.87 6.15
C TYR A 49 -10.91 6.98 6.91
N ALA A 50 -10.81 8.17 6.32
CA ALA A 50 -10.24 9.36 6.94
C ALA A 50 -11.04 9.78 8.18
N GLU A 51 -12.38 9.77 8.09
CA GLU A 51 -13.27 10.03 9.23
C GLU A 51 -13.08 9.01 10.36
N TYR A 52 -13.04 7.72 10.03
CA TYR A 52 -12.76 6.65 11.00
C TYR A 52 -11.38 6.78 11.66
N ALA A 53 -10.37 7.20 10.91
CA ALA A 53 -9.00 7.34 11.40
C ALA A 53 -8.73 8.68 12.09
N GLU A 54 -9.71 9.58 12.17
CA GLU A 54 -9.59 10.95 12.68
C GLU A 54 -8.51 11.76 11.93
N ARG A 55 -8.49 11.66 10.60
CA ARG A 55 -7.53 12.34 9.72
C ARG A 55 -8.19 13.05 8.56
N THR A 56 -7.43 13.89 7.87
CA THR A 56 -7.84 14.43 6.58
C THR A 56 -7.79 13.36 5.49
N GLU A 57 -8.59 13.53 4.42
CA GLU A 57 -8.55 12.63 3.26
C GLU A 57 -7.14 12.57 2.64
N SER A 58 -6.42 13.70 2.61
CA SER A 58 -5.04 13.78 2.09
C SER A 58 -4.06 12.97 2.94
N GLU A 59 -4.07 13.12 4.26
CA GLU A 59 -3.21 12.33 5.16
C GLU A 59 -3.51 10.85 5.06
N ALA A 60 -4.80 10.49 4.99
CA ALA A 60 -5.21 9.10 4.83
C ALA A 60 -4.66 8.48 3.53
N VAL A 61 -4.73 9.21 2.42
CA VAL A 61 -4.16 8.77 1.14
C VAL A 61 -2.63 8.68 1.21
N ASP A 62 -1.96 9.71 1.71
CA ASP A 62 -0.50 9.76 1.76
C ASP A 62 0.07 8.63 2.61
N GLU A 63 -0.42 8.48 3.85
CA GLU A 63 0.05 7.42 4.75
C GLU A 63 -0.29 6.02 4.20
N PHE A 64 -1.49 5.85 3.63
CA PHE A 64 -1.89 4.54 3.10
C PHE A 64 -1.04 4.13 1.89
N LEU A 65 -0.70 5.06 1.00
CA LEU A 65 0.11 4.77 -0.19
C LEU A 65 1.56 4.43 0.17
N LEU A 66 2.09 4.93 1.29
CA LEU A 66 3.42 4.54 1.78
C LEU A 66 3.53 3.04 2.10
N ASN A 67 2.41 2.38 2.39
CA ASN A 67 2.40 0.93 2.61
C ASN A 67 2.81 0.12 1.36
N ILE A 68 2.84 0.71 0.17
CA ILE A 68 3.42 0.08 -1.04
C ILE A 68 4.90 -0.29 -0.83
N LEU A 69 5.62 0.45 0.03
CA LEU A 69 7.02 0.19 0.35
C LEU A 69 7.23 -1.10 1.17
N ASP A 70 6.17 -1.77 1.60
CA ASP A 70 6.22 -3.08 2.25
C ASP A 70 6.24 -4.23 1.23
N ASP A 71 6.04 -3.95 -0.06
CA ASP A 71 6.24 -4.92 -1.13
C ASP A 71 7.73 -5.17 -1.37
N LYS A 72 8.25 -6.26 -0.79
CA LYS A 72 9.65 -6.66 -0.96
C LYS A 72 10.04 -6.88 -2.41
N LYS A 73 9.14 -7.40 -3.26
CA LYS A 73 9.42 -7.63 -4.68
C LYS A 73 9.57 -6.29 -5.40
N PHE A 74 8.75 -5.30 -5.04
CA PHE A 74 8.87 -3.95 -5.57
C PHE A 74 10.20 -3.28 -5.16
N ILE A 75 10.59 -3.39 -3.87
CA ILE A 75 11.88 -2.88 -3.39
C ILE A 75 13.05 -3.54 -4.12
N GLU A 76 13.04 -4.86 -4.26
CA GLU A 76 14.05 -5.61 -5.02
C GLU A 76 14.09 -5.19 -6.50
N TRP A 77 12.93 -4.94 -7.10
CA TRP A 77 12.87 -4.44 -8.47
C TRP A 77 13.48 -3.04 -8.62
N ILE A 78 13.27 -2.14 -7.66
CA ILE A 78 13.93 -0.82 -7.63
C ILE A 78 15.44 -0.95 -7.43
N ALA A 79 15.88 -1.87 -6.55
CA ALA A 79 17.30 -2.14 -6.31
C ALA A 79 18.01 -2.56 -7.61
N ASN A 80 17.34 -3.36 -8.45
CA ASN A 80 17.89 -3.87 -9.71
C ASN A 80 17.83 -2.88 -10.90
N LYS A 81 17.25 -1.68 -10.74
CA LYS A 81 17.21 -0.68 -11.82
C LYS A 81 18.59 -0.06 -12.07
N ARG A 82 18.95 0.09 -13.34
CA ARG A 82 20.11 0.89 -13.75
C ARG A 82 19.94 2.34 -13.29
N SER A 83 20.94 2.88 -12.58
CA SER A 83 20.93 4.26 -12.07
C SER A 83 19.75 4.56 -11.10
N ASN A 84 19.56 3.69 -10.10
CA ASN A 84 18.50 3.81 -9.11
C ASN A 84 18.77 4.86 -8.00
N LYS A 85 19.99 5.39 -7.85
CA LYS A 85 20.38 6.28 -6.73
C LYS A 85 19.41 7.45 -6.50
N ARG A 86 19.02 8.15 -7.57
CA ARG A 86 18.07 9.27 -7.49
C ARG A 86 16.65 8.82 -7.14
N ILE A 87 16.26 7.62 -7.58
CA ILE A 87 14.94 7.02 -7.30
C ILE A 87 14.87 6.66 -5.81
N VAL A 88 15.85 5.91 -5.33
CA VAL A 88 15.99 5.48 -3.93
C VAL A 88 16.00 6.68 -2.99
N GLU A 89 16.70 7.76 -3.35
CA GLU A 89 16.74 8.99 -2.56
C GLU A 89 15.39 9.70 -2.49
N LYS A 90 14.71 9.88 -3.62
CA LYS A 90 13.39 10.52 -3.65
C LYS A 90 12.32 9.69 -2.93
N MET A 91 12.45 8.37 -2.95
CA MET A 91 11.54 7.46 -2.26
C MET A 91 11.84 7.32 -0.76
N GLY A 92 13.00 7.80 -0.28
CA GLY A 92 13.39 7.67 1.12
C GLY A 92 13.65 6.22 1.56
N ILE A 93 14.12 5.35 0.67
CA ILE A 93 14.29 3.90 0.93
C ILE A 93 15.76 3.44 0.95
N LYS A 94 16.70 4.34 1.26
CA LYS A 94 18.15 4.03 1.26
C LYS A 94 18.51 2.87 2.20
N ASP A 95 17.82 2.77 3.32
CA ASP A 95 17.93 1.74 4.35
C ASP A 95 17.24 0.41 3.98
N ARG A 96 16.36 0.42 2.97
CA ARG A 96 15.62 -0.77 2.50
C ARG A 96 16.25 -1.42 1.27
N VAL A 97 17.15 -0.71 0.59
CA VAL A 97 17.87 -1.17 -0.59
C VAL A 97 19.29 -1.52 -0.14
N GLY A 98 19.52 -2.80 0.15
CA GLY A 98 20.81 -3.37 0.52
C GLY A 98 21.62 -3.83 -0.68
#